data_AF-A0A0F3L9T0-F1
#
_entry.id   AF-A0A0F3L9T0-F1
#
_cell.length_a   1.000
_cell.length_b   1.000
_cell.length_c   1.000
_cell.angle_alpha   90.00
_cell.angle_beta   90.00
_cell.angle_gamma   90.00
#
_symmetry.space_group_name_H-M   'P 1'
#
loop_
_entity.id
_entity.type
_entity.pdbx_description
1 polymer ?
#
loop_
_entity_poly.entity_id
_entity_poly.type
_entity_poly.pdbx_seq_one_letter_code
_entity_poly.pdbx_strand_id
1 'polypeptide(L)'
;MSFFGRIWDKITGHKARPRTPQAQAPTSTPVSAQPVPAAPATPFTPQPVDVDQILSQMAEMKGGGGNWRTSIVDLLKLLDLDSSLDARKDLAEELGVHAGAHGSAEQNIALSKAVWRKLAENGGQVPASLRD
;
A
#
# COMPACT_ATOMS: atom_id res chain seq x y z
N MET A 1 9.31 13.15 -13.58
CA MET A 1 8.96 12.36 -12.38
C MET A 1 8.25 11.12 -12.86
N SER A 2 8.81 9.93 -12.61
CA SER A 2 8.25 8.66 -13.10
C SER A 2 6.85 8.41 -12.55
N PHE A 3 5.99 7.80 -13.34
CA PHE A 3 4.62 7.49 -12.93
C PHE A 3 4.58 6.53 -11.73
N PHE A 4 5.45 5.52 -11.72
CA PHE A 4 5.65 4.63 -10.57
C PHE A 4 6.02 5.40 -9.29
N GLY A 5 6.87 6.41 -9.39
CA GLY A 5 7.28 7.22 -8.24
C GLY A 5 6.10 7.91 -7.56
N ARG A 6 5.08 8.32 -8.32
CA ARG A 6 3.83 8.89 -7.75
C ARG A 6 2.99 7.82 -7.06
N ILE A 7 2.93 6.61 -7.61
CA ILE A 7 2.24 5.46 -7.00
C ILE A 7 2.90 5.14 -5.65
N TRP A 8 4.23 5.01 -5.65
CA TRP A 8 5.02 4.76 -4.45
C TRP A 8 4.85 5.87 -3.41
N ASP A 9 4.99 7.13 -3.81
CA ASP A 9 4.80 8.30 -2.94
C ASP A 9 3.41 8.33 -2.30
N LYS A 10 2.35 8.02 -3.06
CA LYS A 10 1.00 7.91 -2.49
C LYS A 10 0.92 6.80 -1.45
N ILE A 11 1.49 5.63 -1.71
CA ILE A 11 1.45 4.49 -0.78
C ILE A 11 2.27 4.78 0.48
N THR A 12 3.51 5.26 0.34
CA THR A 12 4.37 5.58 1.48
C THR A 12 3.98 6.87 2.18
N GLY A 13 3.42 7.84 1.47
CA GLY A 13 2.93 9.12 1.98
C GLY A 13 1.59 8.97 2.71
N HIS A 14 0.84 7.91 2.42
CA HIS A 14 -0.28 7.45 3.23
C HIS A 14 0.14 6.67 4.47
N LYS A 15 1.42 6.73 4.89
CA LYS A 15 1.86 6.22 6.19
C LYS A 15 0.85 6.70 7.21
N ALA A 16 0.11 5.73 7.76
CA ALA A 16 -0.88 5.97 8.78
C ALA A 16 -0.22 6.92 9.78
N ARG A 17 -0.76 8.15 9.85
CA ARG A 17 -0.59 8.97 11.03
C ARG A 17 -0.83 7.98 12.16
N PRO A 18 0.17 7.69 13.00
CA PRO A 18 0.08 6.57 13.91
C PRO A 18 -1.25 6.75 14.62
N ARG A 19 -2.18 5.84 14.36
CA ARG A 19 -3.19 5.55 15.35
C ARG A 19 -2.35 5.00 16.48
N THR A 20 -1.84 5.91 17.31
CA THR A 20 -1.70 5.62 18.71
C THR A 20 -2.96 4.86 19.07
N PRO A 21 -2.87 3.63 19.59
CA PRO A 21 -3.92 3.11 20.43
C PRO A 21 -3.91 3.98 21.69
N GLN A 22 -4.30 5.26 21.56
CA GLN A 22 -4.67 6.12 22.66
C GLN A 22 -6.18 5.94 22.84
N ALA A 23 -6.52 4.73 23.24
CA ALA A 23 -7.64 4.50 24.15
C ALA A 23 -7.02 4.03 25.46
N GLN A 24 -6.15 4.87 26.05
CA GLN A 24 -5.98 4.86 27.49
C GLN A 24 -7.28 5.45 28.04
N ALA A 25 -8.18 4.57 28.44
CA ALA A 25 -9.36 4.94 29.20
C ALA A 25 -8.88 5.68 30.47
N PRO A 26 -9.44 6.86 30.82
CA PRO A 26 -9.19 7.46 32.11
C PRO A 26 -9.94 6.65 33.16
N THR A 27 -9.29 5.65 33.76
CA THR A 27 -9.80 4.99 34.96
C THR A 27 -9.49 5.88 36.15
N SER A 28 -10.44 6.77 36.46
CA SER A 28 -10.53 7.46 37.74
C SER A 28 -10.90 6.44 38.82
N THR A 29 -9.98 6.10 39.74
CA THR A 29 -10.14 6.03 41.22
C THR A 29 -9.01 5.23 41.89
N PRO A 30 -8.67 5.52 43.17
CA PRO A 30 -7.35 5.29 43.77
C PRO A 30 -7.25 3.94 44.50
N VAL A 31 -6.05 3.37 44.62
CA VAL A 31 -5.58 2.57 45.78
C VAL A 31 -4.10 2.18 45.60
N SER A 32 -3.41 2.14 46.73
CA SER A 32 -1.97 2.00 46.96
C SER A 32 -1.27 0.76 46.39
N ALA A 33 0.02 0.97 46.06
CA ALA A 33 1.18 0.09 46.23
C ALA A 33 1.15 -1.36 45.69
N GLN A 34 1.89 -1.59 44.59
CA GLN A 34 2.84 -2.70 44.40
C GLN A 34 3.59 -2.55 43.06
N PRO A 35 4.93 -2.71 42.99
CA PRO A 35 5.67 -2.66 41.73
C PRO A 35 5.59 -4.02 41.02
N VAL A 36 4.89 -4.09 39.89
CA VAL A 36 4.96 -5.22 38.95
C VAL A 36 5.95 -4.91 37.83
N PRO A 37 6.70 -5.90 37.30
CA PRO A 37 7.80 -5.66 36.38
C PRO A 37 7.28 -5.12 35.05
N ALA A 38 7.86 -4.02 34.58
CA ALA A 38 7.60 -3.47 33.26
C ALA A 38 7.95 -4.50 32.18
N ALA A 39 6.93 -4.96 31.43
CA ALA A 39 7.15 -5.74 30.22
C ALA A 39 7.99 -4.90 29.23
N PRO A 40 8.96 -5.50 28.53
CA PRO A 40 9.86 -4.78 27.65
C PRO A 40 9.05 -4.15 26.52
N ALA A 41 9.14 -2.82 26.39
CA ALA A 41 8.69 -2.10 25.22
C ALA A 41 9.43 -2.66 24.01
N THR A 42 8.70 -3.38 23.15
CA THR A 42 9.24 -3.89 21.89
C THR A 42 9.78 -2.71 21.08
N PRO A 43 11.04 -2.78 20.60
CA PRO A 43 11.59 -1.72 19.78
C PRO A 43 10.73 -1.59 18.53
N PHE A 44 10.22 -0.38 18.28
CA PHE A 44 9.58 0.00 17.03
C PHE A 44 10.64 -0.10 15.93
N THR A 45 10.83 -1.31 15.39
CA THR A 45 11.57 -1.52 14.15
C THR A 45 10.89 -0.67 13.08
N PRO A 46 11.62 0.07 12.24
CA PRO A 46 11.02 0.71 11.07
C PRO A 46 10.33 -0.39 10.27
N GLN A 47 9.00 -0.43 10.38
CA GLN A 47 8.22 -1.50 9.78
C GLN A 47 8.38 -1.40 8.26
N PRO A 48 8.63 -2.53 7.57
CA PRO A 48 8.55 -2.55 6.12
C PRO A 48 7.20 -1.96 5.69
N VAL A 49 7.19 -1.23 4.59
CA VAL A 49 5.96 -0.58 4.12
C VAL A 49 5.02 -1.67 3.65
N ASP A 50 4.05 -2.05 4.48
CA ASP A 50 3.01 -3.03 4.15
C ASP A 50 2.04 -2.48 3.11
N VAL A 51 2.42 -2.63 1.83
CA VAL A 51 1.69 -2.11 0.68
C VAL A 51 0.27 -2.68 0.62
N ASP A 52 0.11 -4.00 0.81
CA ASP A 52 -1.21 -4.65 0.80
C ASP A 52 -2.12 -4.09 1.90
N GLN A 53 -1.61 -3.91 3.12
CA GLN A 53 -2.41 -3.36 4.22
C GLN A 53 -2.79 -1.90 3.99
N ILE A 54 -1.85 -1.06 3.52
CA ILE A 54 -2.12 0.35 3.23
C ILE A 54 -3.19 0.49 2.15
N LEU A 55 -3.07 -0.28 1.07
CA LEU A 55 -4.05 -0.26 -0.02
C LEU A 55 -5.40 -0.83 0.43
N SER A 56 -5.42 -1.89 1.23
CA SER A 56 -6.66 -2.44 1.79
C SER A 56 -7.37 -1.40 2.68
N GLN A 57 -6.65 -0.78 3.61
CA GLN A 57 -7.16 0.31 4.46
C GLN A 57 -7.70 1.48 3.62
N MET A 58 -6.99 1.87 2.56
CA MET A 58 -7.42 2.94 1.68
C MET A 58 -8.69 2.57 0.93
N ALA A 59 -8.80 1.32 0.47
CA ALA A 59 -9.96 0.82 -0.26
C ALA A 59 -11.21 0.81 0.64
N GLU A 60 -11.04 0.39 1.90
CA GLU A 60 -12.07 0.45 2.92
C GLU A 60 -12.50 1.90 3.23
N MET A 61 -11.53 2.81 3.39
CA MET A 61 -11.81 4.23 3.64
C MET A 61 -12.51 4.92 2.47
N LYS A 62 -12.17 4.58 1.22
CA LYS A 62 -12.79 5.15 0.02
C LYS A 62 -14.18 4.58 -0.26
N GLY A 63 -14.62 3.57 0.50
CA GLY A 63 -15.91 2.90 0.30
C GLY A 63 -15.92 1.95 -0.90
N GLY A 64 -14.75 1.45 -1.31
CA GLY A 64 -14.58 0.57 -2.46
C GLY A 64 -13.33 0.92 -3.26
N GLY A 65 -12.43 -0.07 -3.39
CA GLY A 65 -11.20 0.02 -4.18
C GLY A 65 -11.13 -0.93 -5.36
N GLY A 66 -12.25 -1.60 -5.70
CA GLY A 66 -12.32 -2.55 -6.82
C GLY A 66 -11.28 -3.68 -6.73
N ASN A 67 -10.81 -4.14 -7.88
CA ASN A 67 -9.81 -5.22 -7.99
C ASN A 67 -8.39 -4.66 -8.15
N TRP A 68 -7.97 -3.74 -7.29
CA TRP A 68 -6.63 -3.12 -7.36
C TRP A 68 -5.47 -4.13 -7.39
N ARG A 69 -5.69 -5.36 -6.92
CA ARG A 69 -4.76 -6.50 -6.96
C ARG A 69 -4.41 -6.95 -8.39
N THR A 70 -5.40 -6.98 -9.28
CA THR A 70 -5.27 -7.49 -10.65
C THR A 70 -5.52 -6.41 -11.72
N SER A 71 -6.12 -5.28 -11.33
CA SER A 71 -6.43 -4.16 -12.19
C SER A 71 -5.65 -2.93 -11.76
N ILE A 72 -4.71 -2.51 -12.62
CA ILE A 72 -3.98 -1.26 -12.38
C ILE A 72 -4.91 -0.05 -12.35
N VAL A 73 -6.03 -0.11 -13.08
CA VAL A 73 -7.03 0.97 -13.14
C VAL A 73 -7.60 1.25 -11.76
N ASP A 74 -8.01 0.20 -11.06
CA ASP A 74 -8.58 0.29 -9.72
C ASP A 74 -7.53 0.77 -8.72
N LEU A 75 -6.28 0.30 -8.85
CA LEU A 75 -5.17 0.81 -8.05
C LEU A 75 -4.98 2.31 -8.23
N LEU A 76 -4.97 2.81 -9.48
CA LEU A 76 -4.79 4.23 -9.76
C LEU A 76 -5.95 5.07 -9.25
N LYS A 77 -7.20 4.60 -9.43
CA LYS A 77 -8.39 5.25 -8.86
C LYS A 77 -8.37 5.31 -7.34
N LEU A 78 -7.84 4.26 -6.71
CA LEU A 78 -7.70 4.18 -5.27
C LEU A 78 -6.72 5.24 -4.76
N LEU A 79 -5.59 5.41 -5.44
CA LEU A 79 -4.54 6.38 -5.13
C LEU A 79 -4.86 7.81 -5.59
N ASP A 80 -6.03 8.01 -6.22
CA ASP A 80 -6.45 9.27 -6.80
C ASP A 80 -5.48 9.77 -7.88
N LEU A 81 -5.03 8.84 -8.73
CA LEU A 81 -4.13 9.06 -9.86
C LEU A 81 -4.87 8.91 -11.19
N ASP A 82 -4.29 9.51 -12.24
CA ASP A 82 -4.82 9.39 -13.60
C ASP A 82 -4.80 7.92 -14.04
N SER A 83 -5.97 7.40 -14.38
CA SER A 83 -6.17 5.99 -14.77
C SER A 83 -6.30 5.80 -16.29
N SER A 84 -5.95 6.84 -17.05
CA SER A 84 -6.10 6.92 -18.50
C SER A 84 -5.12 5.98 -19.22
N LEU A 85 -5.38 5.73 -20.50
CA LEU A 85 -4.51 4.87 -21.31
C LEU A 85 -3.08 5.43 -21.42
N ASP A 86 -2.92 6.75 -21.48
CA ASP A 86 -1.60 7.40 -21.47
C ASP A 86 -0.80 7.11 -20.20
N ALA A 87 -1.40 7.31 -19.02
CA ALA A 87 -0.77 6.98 -17.74
C ALA A 87 -0.34 5.52 -17.65
N ARG A 88 -1.19 4.60 -18.15
CA ARG A 88 -0.87 3.17 -18.21
C ARG A 88 0.25 2.85 -19.19
N LYS A 89 0.32 3.54 -20.33
CA LYS A 89 1.39 3.38 -21.31
C LYS A 89 2.71 3.89 -20.76
N ASP A 90 2.73 5.06 -20.13
CA ASP A 90 3.93 5.60 -19.47
C ASP A 90 4.47 4.64 -18.39
N LEU A 91 3.58 4.12 -17.55
CA LEU A 91 3.94 3.12 -16.54
C LEU A 91 4.44 1.80 -17.17
N ALA A 92 3.79 1.35 -18.24
CA ALA A 92 4.21 0.14 -18.94
C ALA A 92 5.57 0.30 -19.62
N GLU A 93 5.84 1.45 -20.25
CA GLU A 93 7.16 1.73 -20.83
C GLU A 93 8.23 1.86 -19.75
N GLU A 94 7.93 2.49 -18.61
CA GLU A 94 8.89 2.61 -17.51
C GLU A 94 9.24 1.26 -16.89
N LEU A 95 8.26 0.36 -16.79
CA LEU A 95 8.45 -1.00 -16.25
C LEU A 95 8.85 -2.03 -17.32
N GLY A 96 8.93 -1.65 -18.60
CA GLY A 96 9.26 -2.54 -19.71
C GLY A 96 8.21 -3.62 -19.99
N VAL A 97 6.93 -3.32 -19.79
CA VAL A 97 5.80 -4.26 -19.96
C VAL A 97 5.20 -4.13 -21.36
N HIS A 98 5.51 -5.10 -22.22
CA HIS A 98 5.02 -5.17 -23.60
C HIS A 98 4.12 -6.40 -23.84
N ALA A 99 3.31 -6.77 -22.85
CA ALA A 99 2.43 -7.93 -22.96
C ALA A 99 1.15 -7.56 -23.71
N GLY A 100 1.04 -7.96 -24.98
CA GLY A 100 -0.17 -7.76 -25.78
C GLY A 100 -0.49 -6.30 -26.11
N ALA A 101 -1.74 -6.04 -26.55
CA ALA A 101 -2.19 -4.71 -26.94
C ALA A 101 -2.43 -3.79 -25.72
N HIS A 102 -2.24 -2.49 -25.91
CA HIS A 102 -2.49 -1.49 -24.86
C HIS A 102 -3.94 -1.52 -24.39
N GLY A 103 -4.16 -1.73 -23.10
CA GLY A 103 -5.49 -1.84 -22.49
C GLY A 103 -6.09 -3.25 -22.50
N SER A 104 -5.43 -4.24 -23.09
CA SER A 104 -5.88 -5.63 -23.03
C SER A 104 -5.79 -6.20 -21.61
N ALA A 105 -6.63 -7.20 -21.31
CA ALA A 105 -6.60 -7.91 -20.03
C ALA A 105 -5.21 -8.51 -19.75
N GLU A 106 -4.57 -9.11 -20.76
CA GLU A 106 -3.21 -9.67 -20.67
C GLU A 106 -2.18 -8.60 -20.29
N GLN A 107 -2.25 -7.42 -20.93
CA GLN A 107 -1.37 -6.31 -20.61
C GLN A 107 -1.59 -5.83 -19.18
N ASN A 108 -2.84 -5.72 -18.76
CA ASN A 108 -3.21 -5.23 -17.43
C ASN A 108 -2.71 -6.16 -16.32
N ILE A 109 -2.79 -7.48 -16.54
CA ILE A 109 -2.28 -8.50 -15.62
C ILE A 109 -0.75 -8.44 -15.56
N ALA A 110 -0.07 -8.37 -16.71
CA ALA A 110 1.39 -8.27 -16.73
C ALA A 110 1.89 -6.96 -16.09
N LEU A 111 1.19 -5.85 -16.34
CA LEU A 111 1.54 -4.54 -15.82
C LEU A 111 1.35 -4.47 -14.31
N SER A 112 0.23 -4.97 -13.78
CA SER A 112 0.00 -5.03 -12.34
C SER A 112 1.08 -5.86 -11.64
N LYS A 113 1.43 -7.04 -12.16
CA LYS A 113 2.55 -7.85 -11.64
C LYS A 113 3.89 -7.13 -11.64
N ALA A 114 4.22 -6.44 -12.73
CA ALA A 114 5.46 -5.66 -12.83
C ALA A 114 5.51 -4.52 -11.80
N VAL A 115 4.38 -3.83 -11.60
CA VAL A 115 4.22 -2.81 -10.57
C VAL A 115 4.46 -3.42 -9.19
N TRP A 116 3.81 -4.53 -8.87
CA TRP A 116 3.99 -5.23 -7.59
C TRP A 116 5.43 -5.63 -7.35
N ARG A 117 6.12 -6.15 -8.37
CA ARG A 117 7.53 -6.51 -8.29
C ARG A 117 8.40 -5.29 -8.03
N LYS A 118 8.14 -4.17 -8.71
CA LYS A 118 8.87 -2.91 -8.53
C LYS A 118 8.64 -2.29 -7.15
N LEU A 119 7.41 -2.30 -6.63
CA LEU A 119 7.09 -1.86 -5.26
C LEU A 119 7.88 -2.66 -4.23
N ALA A 120 7.94 -3.95 -4.45
CA ALA A 120 8.73 -4.86 -3.65
C ALA A 120 10.24 -4.57 -3.66
N GLU A 121 10.80 -4.31 -4.85
CA GLU A 121 12.21 -3.92 -5.00
C GLU A 121 12.53 -2.58 -4.30
N ASN A 122 11.55 -1.69 -4.15
CA ASN A 122 11.69 -0.40 -3.46
C ASN A 122 11.48 -0.49 -1.93
N GLY A 123 11.35 -1.71 -1.38
CA GLY A 123 11.18 -1.93 0.07
C GLY A 123 9.73 -2.09 0.54
N GLY A 124 8.80 -2.31 -0.39
CA GLY A 124 7.40 -2.60 -0.08
C GLY A 124 7.20 -4.06 0.27
N GLN A 125 6.48 -4.34 1.36
CA GLN A 125 6.00 -5.68 1.66
C GLN A 125 4.76 -5.95 0.81
N VAL A 126 4.95 -6.78 -0.22
CA VAL A 126 3.90 -7.23 -1.14
C VAL A 126 3.78 -8.75 -1.03
N PRO A 127 2.59 -9.32 -0.77
CA PRO A 127 2.41 -10.77 -0.72
C PRO A 127 2.73 -11.42 -2.06
N ALA A 128 3.27 -12.65 -2.02
CA ALA A 128 3.67 -13.39 -3.22
C ALA A 128 2.50 -13.59 -4.20
N SER A 129 1.28 -13.75 -3.70
CA SER A 129 0.05 -13.87 -4.50
C SER A 129 -0.25 -12.68 -5.41
N LEU A 130 0.35 -11.51 -5.16
CA LEU A 130 0.24 -10.33 -6.04
C LEU A 130 1.42 -10.22 -7.01
N ARG A 131 2.55 -10.87 -6.71
CA ARG A 131 3.78 -10.83 -7.51
C ARG A 131 3.82 -11.95 -8.56
N ASP A 132 3.01 -13.01 -8.38
CA ASP A 132 2.97 -14.22 -9.20
C ASP A 132 2.01 -14.14 -10.39
#